data_AF-A0AAQ4F8E8-F1
#
_entry.id   AF-A0AAQ4F8E8-F1
#
_cell.length_a   1.000
_cell.length_b   1.000
_cell.length_c   1.000
_cell.angle_alpha   90.00
_cell.angle_beta   90.00
_cell.angle_gamma   90.00
#
_symmetry.space_group_name_H-M   'P 1'
#
loop_
_entity.id
_entity.type
_entity.pdbx_description
1 polymer ?
#
loop_
_entity_poly.entity_id
_entity_poly.type
_entity_poly.pdbx_seq_one_letter_code
_entity_poly.pdbx_strand_id
1 'polypeptide(L)'
;MASRVVSMDVCKSWERSGKLEFIKQCRSAAAGMQTSRLPSDRGGKDLQLLLHDLCWHVLDDRLKVDQGLAALAEITALHPEIASMLADLVFLLDLETLSADNRDQRDRFHWLLAGCAK
;
A
#
# COMPACT_ATOMS: atom_id res chain seq x y z
N MET A 1 -11.52 7.21 -7.59
CA MET A 1 -10.70 6.44 -6.62
C MET A 1 -10.15 5.24 -7.38
N ALA A 2 -8.83 5.05 -7.40
CA ALA A 2 -8.23 3.92 -8.12
C ALA A 2 -8.79 2.59 -7.58
N SER A 3 -8.99 1.62 -8.46
CA SER A 3 -9.37 0.27 -8.07
C SER A 3 -8.27 -0.30 -7.18
N ARG A 4 -8.60 -0.66 -5.93
CA ARG A 4 -7.65 -1.29 -5.02
C ARG A 4 -7.28 -2.68 -5.51
N VAL A 5 -6.00 -3.01 -5.42
CA VAL A 5 -5.43 -4.31 -5.76
C VAL A 5 -5.80 -5.33 -4.69
N VAL A 6 -5.77 -4.95 -3.41
CA VAL A 6 -6.31 -5.79 -2.34
C VAL A 6 -7.82 -5.57 -2.27
N SER A 7 -8.58 -6.55 -2.75
CA SER A 7 -10.05 -6.47 -2.75
C SER A 7 -10.62 -6.54 -1.32
N MET A 8 -11.82 -6.00 -1.14
CA MET A 8 -12.53 -6.10 0.14
C MET A 8 -12.84 -7.54 0.55
N ASP A 9 -12.97 -8.45 -0.42
CA ASP A 9 -13.27 -9.86 -0.14
C ASP A 9 -12.08 -10.56 0.54
N VAL A 10 -10.85 -10.17 0.17
CA VAL A 10 -9.62 -10.64 0.84
C VAL A 10 -9.63 -10.24 2.33
N CYS A 11 -10.03 -9.00 2.65
CA CYS A 11 -10.14 -8.55 4.04
C CYS A 11 -11.23 -9.29 4.82
N LYS A 12 -12.40 -9.50 4.20
CA LYS A 12 -13.52 -10.22 4.86
C LYS A 12 -13.17 -11.68 5.17
N SER A 13 -12.36 -12.32 4.33
CA SER A 13 -11.92 -13.71 4.54
C SER A 13 -10.51 -13.82 5.13
N TRP A 14 -10.01 -12.77 5.80
CA TRP A 14 -8.60 -12.68 6.21
C TRP A 14 -8.08 -13.91 6.95
N GLU A 15 -8.81 -14.35 7.97
CA GLU A 15 -8.46 -15.51 8.81
C GLU A 15 -8.58 -16.85 8.09
N ARG A 16 -9.47 -16.96 7.08
CA ARG A 16 -9.70 -18.22 6.37
C ARG A 16 -8.71 -18.42 5.24
N SER A 17 -8.49 -17.40 4.43
CA SER A 17 -7.67 -17.49 3.21
C SER A 17 -7.05 -16.16 2.78
N GLY A 18 -7.58 -15.03 3.24
CA GLY A 18 -7.19 -13.71 2.76
C GLY A 18 -5.72 -13.40 3.05
N LYS A 19 -5.23 -13.68 4.27
CA LYS A 19 -3.82 -13.50 4.62
C LYS A 19 -2.91 -14.33 3.69
N LEU A 20 -3.23 -15.60 3.49
CA LEU A 20 -2.42 -16.50 2.65
C LEU A 20 -2.34 -16.01 1.19
N GLU A 21 -3.47 -15.59 0.63
CA GLU A 21 -3.52 -15.07 -0.74
C GLU A 21 -2.75 -13.75 -0.85
N PHE A 22 -2.90 -12.85 0.11
CA PHE A 22 -2.15 -11.59 0.16
C PHE A 22 -0.62 -11.84 0.24
N ILE A 23 -0.18 -12.68 1.17
CA ILE A 23 1.24 -13.04 1.30
C ILE A 23 1.79 -13.66 0.01
N LYS A 24 1.00 -14.52 -0.66
CA LYS A 24 1.39 -15.12 -1.94
C LYS A 24 1.60 -14.06 -3.02
N GLN A 25 0.71 -13.07 -3.11
CA GLN A 25 0.85 -11.95 -4.04
C GLN A 25 2.09 -11.11 -3.73
N CYS A 26 2.33 -10.78 -2.45
CA CYS A 26 3.52 -10.06 -2.03
C CYS A 26 4.81 -10.83 -2.34
N ARG A 27 4.84 -12.16 -2.13
CA ARG A 27 5.98 -13.00 -2.50
C ARG A 27 6.23 -12.99 -4.00
N SER A 28 5.17 -13.05 -4.82
CA SER A 28 5.29 -12.98 -6.27
C SER A 28 5.84 -11.62 -6.73
N ALA A 29 5.38 -10.52 -6.14
CA ALA A 29 5.87 -9.18 -6.44
C ALA A 29 7.33 -8.98 -5.99
N ALA A 30 7.65 -9.42 -4.77
CA ALA A 30 9.01 -9.35 -4.21
C ALA A 30 10.02 -10.19 -5.02
N ALA A 31 9.62 -11.34 -5.57
CA ALA A 31 10.47 -12.15 -6.42
C ALA A 31 10.85 -11.47 -7.74
N GLY A 32 10.01 -10.54 -8.22
CA GLY A 32 10.27 -9.73 -9.42
C GLY A 32 10.94 -8.39 -9.11
N MET A 33 11.22 -8.09 -7.83
CA MET A 33 11.79 -6.82 -7.40
C MET A 33 13.26 -6.73 -7.80
N GLN A 34 13.62 -5.60 -8.39
CA GLN A 34 15.02 -5.32 -8.69
C GLN A 34 15.68 -4.65 -7.48
N THR A 35 16.95 -4.95 -7.21
CA THR A 35 17.71 -4.33 -6.12
C THR A 35 17.94 -2.83 -6.30
N SER A 36 17.75 -2.31 -7.52
CA SER A 36 17.74 -0.89 -7.83
C SER A 36 16.31 -0.41 -8.03
N ARG A 37 15.87 0.62 -7.29
CA ARG A 37 14.56 1.27 -7.40
C ARG A 37 14.42 2.04 -8.72
N LEU A 38 14.51 1.33 -9.84
CA LEU A 38 14.40 1.90 -11.17
C LEU A 38 12.92 2.16 -11.50
N PRO A 39 12.60 3.17 -12.33
CA PRO A 39 11.24 3.41 -12.79
C PRO A 39 10.60 2.20 -13.51
N SER A 40 11.41 1.27 -14.01
CA SER A 40 11.01 0.03 -14.68
C SER A 40 10.79 -1.16 -13.74
N ASP A 41 11.06 -1.01 -12.44
CA ASP A 41 10.86 -2.08 -11.44
C ASP A 41 9.36 -2.31 -11.20
N ARG A 42 8.78 -3.23 -11.99
CA ARG A 42 7.36 -3.60 -11.86
C ARG A 42 7.09 -4.31 -10.53
N GLY A 43 7.98 -5.21 -10.10
CA GLY A 43 7.81 -5.96 -8.86
C GLY A 43 7.78 -5.05 -7.63
N GLY A 44 8.68 -4.07 -7.57
CA GLY A 44 8.68 -3.05 -6.52
C GLY A 44 7.40 -2.21 -6.50
N LYS A 45 6.90 -1.77 -7.67
CA LYS A 45 5.64 -1.02 -7.78
C LYS A 45 4.42 -1.83 -7.36
N ASP A 46 4.33 -3.08 -7.80
CA ASP A 46 3.23 -3.97 -7.44
C ASP A 46 3.22 -4.22 -5.93
N LEU A 47 4.40 -4.41 -5.33
CA LEU A 47 4.54 -4.56 -3.88
C LEU A 47 4.15 -3.28 -3.13
N GLN A 48 4.55 -2.10 -3.62
CA GLN A 48 4.13 -0.82 -3.04
C GLN A 48 2.61 -0.68 -2.98
N LEU A 49 1.92 -1.01 -4.08
CA LEU A 49 0.46 -0.94 -4.15
C LEU A 49 -0.21 -1.92 -3.18
N LEU A 50 0.28 -3.17 -3.11
CA LEU A 50 -0.24 -4.17 -2.18
C LEU A 50 -0.09 -3.75 -0.71
N LEU A 51 1.09 -3.22 -0.35
CA LEU A 51 1.38 -2.75 1.00
C LEU A 51 0.58 -1.49 1.36
N HIS A 52 0.47 -0.54 0.43
CA HIS A 52 -0.35 0.66 0.60
C HIS A 52 -1.81 0.30 0.85
N ASP A 53 -2.39 -0.57 0.02
CA ASP A 53 -3.78 -1.00 0.16
C ASP A 53 -4.03 -1.73 1.48
N LEU A 54 -3.12 -2.62 1.91
CA LEU A 54 -3.23 -3.30 3.20
C LEU A 54 -3.29 -2.28 4.35
N CYS A 55 -2.33 -1.34 4.36
CA CYS A 55 -2.28 -0.30 5.37
C CYS A 55 -3.55 0.56 5.35
N TRP A 56 -4.07 0.90 4.16
CA TRP A 56 -5.33 1.63 4.07
C TRP A 56 -6.51 0.82 4.65
N HIS A 57 -6.60 -0.48 4.36
CA HIS A 57 -7.66 -1.33 4.92
C HIS A 57 -7.57 -1.41 6.45
N VAL A 58 -6.38 -1.28 7.04
CA VAL A 58 -6.21 -1.13 8.50
C VAL A 58 -6.70 0.24 8.97
N LEU A 59 -6.32 1.32 8.29
CA LEU A 59 -6.73 2.69 8.63
C LEU A 59 -8.25 2.91 8.52
N ASP A 60 -8.91 2.24 7.58
CA ASP A 60 -10.36 2.29 7.34
C ASP A 60 -11.15 1.25 8.15
N ASP A 61 -10.52 0.64 9.17
CA ASP A 61 -11.09 -0.37 10.08
C ASP A 61 -11.70 -1.62 9.38
N ARG A 62 -11.23 -1.93 8.17
CA ARG A 62 -11.63 -3.14 7.42
C ARG A 62 -10.78 -4.35 7.78
N LEU A 63 -9.62 -4.12 8.37
CA LEU A 63 -8.70 -5.13 8.87
C LEU A 63 -8.16 -4.68 10.22
N LYS A 64 -8.06 -5.58 11.20
CA LYS A 64 -7.55 -5.20 12.53
C LYS A 64 -6.07 -4.84 12.45
N VAL A 65 -5.64 -3.92 13.32
CA VAL A 65 -4.24 -3.48 13.42
C VAL A 65 -3.30 -4.68 13.63
N ASP A 66 -3.60 -5.57 14.57
CA ASP A 66 -2.75 -6.74 14.84
C ASP A 66 -2.63 -7.69 13.64
N GLN A 67 -3.72 -7.83 12.86
CA GLN A 67 -3.73 -8.66 11.65
C GLN A 67 -2.85 -8.06 10.55
N GLY A 68 -2.93 -6.74 10.37
CA GLY A 68 -2.07 -6.00 9.46
C GLY A 68 -0.60 -6.10 9.86
N LEU A 69 -0.27 -5.82 11.13
CA LEU A 69 1.09 -5.90 11.65
C LEU A 69 1.70 -7.30 11.49
N ALA A 70 0.92 -8.36 11.76
CA ALA A 70 1.37 -9.73 11.60
C ALA A 70 1.71 -10.09 10.13
N ALA A 71 0.98 -9.54 9.15
CA ALA A 71 1.29 -9.74 7.74
C ALA A 71 2.46 -8.88 7.28
N LEU A 72 2.55 -7.62 7.72
CA LEU A 72 3.68 -6.75 7.42
C LEU A 72 4.99 -7.32 7.95
N ALA A 73 5.00 -7.86 9.17
CA ALA A 73 6.17 -8.53 9.74
C ALA A 73 6.66 -9.69 8.86
N GLU A 74 5.73 -10.52 8.37
CA GLU A 74 6.07 -11.63 7.47
C GLU A 74 6.63 -11.14 6.13
N ILE A 75 6.09 -10.06 5.57
CA ILE A 75 6.52 -9.50 4.29
C ILE A 75 7.87 -8.78 4.40
N THR A 76 8.12 -8.04 5.49
CA THR A 76 9.41 -7.38 5.72
C THR A 76 10.58 -8.34 5.76
N ALA A 77 10.34 -9.60 6.13
CA ALA A 77 11.36 -10.63 6.13
C ALA A 77 11.71 -11.17 4.73
N LEU A 78 10.95 -10.82 3.68
CA LEU A 78 11.16 -11.34 2.32
C LEU A 78 12.32 -10.66 1.59
N HIS A 79 12.52 -9.36 1.82
CA HIS A 79 13.53 -8.57 1.12
C HIS A 79 13.90 -7.31 1.93
N PRO A 80 15.20 -6.94 2.03
CA PRO A 80 15.65 -5.85 2.90
C PRO A 80 15.07 -4.47 2.54
N GLU A 81 14.81 -4.21 1.26
CA GLU A 81 14.23 -2.95 0.78
C GLU A 81 12.76 -2.73 1.19
N ILE A 82 12.08 -3.77 1.68
CA ILE A 82 10.66 -3.68 2.03
C ILE A 82 10.47 -2.79 3.27
N ALA A 83 11.40 -2.84 4.22
CA ALA A 83 11.33 -2.00 5.42
C ALA A 83 11.42 -0.51 5.08
N SER A 84 12.37 -0.13 4.21
CA SER A 84 12.52 1.25 3.74
C SER A 84 11.32 1.68 2.88
N MET A 85 10.81 0.80 2.03
CA MET A 85 9.58 1.03 1.26
C MET A 85 8.36 1.28 2.17
N LEU A 86 8.19 0.51 3.25
CA LEU A 86 7.11 0.71 4.20
C LEU A 86 7.19 2.05 4.91
N ALA A 87 8.40 2.51 5.26
CA ALA A 87 8.58 3.84 5.84
C ALA A 87 8.10 4.94 4.88
N ASP A 88 8.48 4.85 3.60
CA ASP A 88 8.03 5.78 2.56
C ASP A 88 6.49 5.75 2.39
N LEU A 89 5.89 4.56 2.42
CA LEU A 89 4.44 4.37 2.31
C LEU A 89 3.68 4.93 3.51
N VAL A 90 4.16 4.71 4.73
CA VAL A 90 3.53 5.24 5.94
C VAL A 90 3.55 6.76 5.94
N PHE A 91 4.67 7.36 5.51
CA PHE A 91 4.75 8.82 5.33
C PHE A 91 3.75 9.33 4.27
N LEU A 92 3.63 8.63 3.14
CA LEU A 92 2.64 8.98 2.12
C LEU A 92 1.21 8.88 2.66
N LEU A 93 0.88 7.81 3.40
CA LEU A 93 -0.43 7.60 3.99
C LEU A 93 -0.79 8.68 5.03
N ASP A 94 0.18 9.11 5.84
CA ASP A 94 0.02 10.23 6.76
C ASP A 94 -0.36 11.52 6.00
N LEU A 95 0.38 11.84 4.93
CA LEU A 95 0.06 12.99 4.07
C LEU A 95 -1.32 12.88 3.40
N GLU A 96 -1.68 11.69 2.92
CA GLU A 96 -2.97 11.43 2.28
C GLU A 96 -4.14 11.59 3.27
N THR A 97 -3.98 11.06 4.49
CA THR A 97 -5.00 11.15 5.55
C THR A 97 -5.13 12.58 6.10
N LEU A 98 -4.02 13.30 6.30
CA LEU A 98 -4.01 14.74 6.62
C LEU A 98 -4.75 15.56 5.55
N SER A 99 -4.48 15.27 4.28
CA SER A 99 -5.14 15.95 3.16
C SER A 99 -6.62 15.60 3.03
N ALA A 100 -7.01 14.39 3.44
CA ALA A 100 -8.41 13.98 3.46
C ALA A 100 -9.23 14.71 4.53
N ASP A 101 -8.61 15.02 5.67
CA ASP A 101 -9.23 15.78 6.76
C ASP A 101 -9.35 17.28 6.40
N ASN A 102 -8.36 17.82 5.66
CA ASN A 102 -8.37 19.22 5.21
C ASN A 102 -8.86 19.39 3.76
N ARG A 103 -10.19 19.39 3.60
CA ARG A 103 -10.88 19.46 2.31
C ARG A 103 -10.45 20.65 1.43
N ASP A 104 -10.21 21.82 2.03
CA ASP A 104 -9.77 23.02 1.30
C ASP A 104 -8.36 22.85 0.71
N GLN A 105 -7.45 22.20 1.44
CA GLN A 105 -6.11 21.89 0.96
C GLN A 105 -6.15 20.90 -0.21
N ARG A 106 -7.03 19.90 -0.13
CA ARG A 106 -7.25 18.93 -1.22
C ARG A 106 -7.74 19.60 -2.50
N ASP A 107 -8.67 20.55 -2.39
CA ASP A 107 -9.17 21.29 -3.55
C ASP A 107 -8.07 22.14 -4.19
N ARG A 108 -7.22 22.81 -3.41
CA ARG A 108 -6.05 23.54 -3.93
C ARG A 108 -5.07 22.63 -4.67
N PHE A 109 -4.81 21.41 -4.16
CA PHE A 109 -4.00 20.43 -4.87
C PHE A 109 -4.59 20.04 -6.22
N HIS A 110 -5.90 19.82 -6.30
CA HIS A 110 -6.56 19.54 -7.58
C HIS A 110 -6.42 20.70 -8.56
N TRP A 111 -6.53 21.95 -8.10
CA TRP A 111 -6.31 23.14 -8.92
C TRP A 111 -4.87 23.20 -9.47
N LEU A 112 -3.86 22.93 -8.63
CA LEU A 112 -2.46 22.88 -9.04
C LEU A 112 -2.21 21.79 -10.09
N LEU A 113 -2.69 20.57 -9.85
CA LEU A 113 -2.55 19.45 -10.78
C LEU A 113 -3.23 19.75 -12.13
N ALA A 114 -4.44 20.32 -12.10
CA ALA A 114 -5.15 20.71 -13.30
C ALA A 114 -4.41 21.81 -14.10
N GLY A 115 -3.71 22.70 -13.41
CA GLY A 115 -2.86 23.73 -14.02
C GLY A 115 -1.60 23.16 -14.67
N CYS A 116 -0.99 22.13 -14.08
CA CYS A 116 0.22 21.47 -14.62
C CYS A 116 -0.07 20.51 -15.77
N ALA A 117 -1.30 20.03 -15.94
CA ALA A 117 -1.70 19.10 -16.99
C ALA A 117 -2.06 19.79 -18.34
N LYS A 118 -1.67 21.05 -18.53
CA LYS A 118 -1.84 21.82 -19.76
C LYS A 118 -0.56 21.83 -20.61
#